data_AF-A0A250B4N8-F1
#
_entry.id   AF-A0A250B4N8-F1
#
_cell.length_a   1.000
_cell.length_b   1.000
_cell.length_c   1.000
_cell.angle_alpha   90.00
_cell.angle_beta   90.00
_cell.angle_gamma   90.00
#
_symmetry.space_group_name_H-M   'P 1'
#
loop_
_entity.id
_entity.type
_entity.pdbx_description
1 polymer ?
#
loop_
_entity_poly.entity_id
_entity_poly.type
_entity_poly.pdbx_seq_one_letter_code
_entity_poly.pdbx_strand_id
1 'polypeptide(L)'
;MIYQRRALQRRLNELRSVLDDLAVDKLAERLNQPGKDRVAAMWELVVLHGLSKCGCLQSEVALASSRRPDILFEQGGLRLTADVTSVSDEGLDKDNPYSELSQLLEAAKDKLKLPIGGLDLRVRARHESTKRGTRTVLRLPPRGKLQEFVRLKIVPQLREQMAAGSFPLRITIDSDDVGLDITIDPTKSPYSSGGFAVYDVPKIKDRNPLYNALKAKAGQLRGADCISGVIVGDGDCVALSDRSANSNGVSIKEIIDEFFRQFSSVDFVLLLSVRERRHNWMSHLPPVRQNYSELFVREGCGLNNELSTLFQSMVEYFPSPAMMPVNGTLRASENGYGLGHHGDYSMSGANVVRLGLREFTEIFAGLRTLQDNGAKYVEAARKLPQVPNHLQAIVLHNLREGRLPQEINIIKTGEDDNDDWIEISFGEIDPAIAPLR
;
A
#
# COMPACT_ATOMS: atom_id res chain seq x y z
N MET A 1 -5.54 -1.59 0.99
CA MET A 1 -5.12 -0.71 2.11
C MET A 1 -4.30 -1.54 3.08
N ILE A 2 -3.60 -0.92 4.03
CA ILE A 2 -2.81 -1.66 5.04
C ILE A 2 -3.73 -2.55 5.87
N TYR A 3 -4.85 -2.00 6.36
CA TYR A 3 -5.89 -2.73 7.08
C TYR A 3 -7.10 -3.01 6.17
N GLN A 4 -7.86 -4.04 6.52
CA GLN A 4 -9.09 -4.36 5.81
C GLN A 4 -10.21 -3.35 6.08
N ARG A 5 -11.10 -3.19 5.10
CA ARG A 5 -12.18 -2.21 5.16
C ARG A 5 -13.19 -2.52 6.26
N ARG A 6 -13.46 -3.81 6.54
CA ARG A 6 -14.34 -4.23 7.65
C ARG A 6 -13.77 -3.82 9.00
N ALA A 7 -12.47 -4.05 9.23
CA ALA A 7 -11.81 -3.61 10.44
C ALA A 7 -11.85 -2.08 10.62
N LEU A 8 -11.55 -1.32 9.56
CA LEU A 8 -11.65 0.16 9.61
C LEU A 8 -13.09 0.62 9.91
N GLN A 9 -14.10 0.01 9.28
CA GLN A 9 -15.50 0.33 9.55
C GLN A 9 -15.88 0.08 11.01
N ARG A 10 -15.41 -1.03 11.59
CA ARG A 10 -15.65 -1.31 13.01
C ARG A 10 -15.01 -0.24 13.90
N ARG A 11 -13.79 0.20 13.58
CA ARG A 11 -13.12 1.27 14.35
C ARG A 11 -13.85 2.60 14.25
N LEU A 12 -14.35 2.96 13.07
CA LEU A 12 -15.24 4.12 12.89
C LEU A 12 -16.47 4.01 13.78
N ASN A 13 -17.17 2.86 13.76
CA ASN A 13 -18.37 2.64 14.56
C ASN A 13 -18.09 2.78 16.07
N GLU A 14 -16.96 2.22 16.53
CA GLU A 14 -16.57 2.31 17.93
C GLU A 14 -16.14 3.72 18.34
N LEU A 15 -15.60 4.52 17.43
CA LEU A 15 -15.24 5.92 17.73
C LEU A 15 -16.44 6.85 17.83
N ARG A 16 -17.59 6.51 17.21
CA ARG A 16 -18.83 7.32 17.33
C ARG A 16 -19.35 7.42 18.76
N SER A 17 -18.99 6.49 19.65
CA SER A 17 -19.35 6.58 21.06
C SER A 17 -18.40 7.43 21.89
N VAL A 18 -17.30 7.91 21.29
CA VAL A 18 -16.23 8.67 21.97
C VAL A 18 -16.06 10.07 21.38
N LEU A 19 -16.11 10.19 20.06
CA LEU A 19 -15.94 11.43 19.31
C LEU A 19 -17.25 11.91 18.70
N ASP A 20 -17.28 13.18 18.31
CA ASP A 20 -18.41 13.78 17.58
C ASP A 20 -18.65 13.09 16.23
N ASP A 21 -19.91 12.87 15.88
CA ASP A 21 -20.30 12.17 14.65
C ASP A 21 -19.77 12.86 13.39
N LEU A 22 -19.70 14.20 13.38
CA LEU A 22 -19.17 14.95 12.23
C LEU A 22 -17.66 14.70 12.05
N ALA A 23 -16.91 14.54 13.14
CA ALA A 23 -15.48 14.21 13.07
C ALA A 23 -15.27 12.80 12.49
N VAL A 24 -16.07 11.83 12.95
CA VAL A 24 -16.02 10.45 12.43
C VAL A 24 -16.47 10.39 10.96
N ASP A 25 -17.47 11.16 10.56
CA ASP A 25 -17.95 11.22 9.18
C ASP A 25 -16.89 11.79 8.23
N LYS A 26 -16.16 12.85 8.64
CA LYS A 26 -15.03 13.39 7.87
C LYS A 26 -13.92 12.36 7.67
N LEU A 27 -13.58 11.58 8.71
CA LEU A 27 -12.64 10.47 8.60
C LEU A 27 -13.13 9.43 7.59
N ALA A 28 -14.40 9.04 7.66
CA ALA A 28 -15.00 8.10 6.73
C ALA A 28 -14.98 8.62 5.28
N GLU A 29 -15.25 9.91 5.07
CA GLU A 29 -15.17 10.54 3.75
C GLU A 29 -13.75 10.44 3.17
N ARG A 30 -12.74 10.83 3.95
CA ARG A 30 -11.33 10.74 3.54
C ARG A 30 -10.89 9.31 3.26
N LEU A 31 -11.36 8.35 4.03
CA LEU A 31 -11.13 6.91 3.79
C LEU A 31 -11.78 6.39 2.50
N ASN A 32 -12.85 7.04 2.04
CA ASN A 32 -13.50 6.70 0.78
C ASN A 32 -12.84 7.36 -0.43
N GLN A 33 -12.12 8.46 -0.25
CA GLN A 33 -11.41 9.15 -1.34
C GLN A 33 -10.12 8.40 -1.73
N PRO A 34 -9.92 8.01 -3.00
CA PRO A 34 -8.68 7.39 -3.46
C PRO A 34 -7.48 8.32 -3.36
N GLY A 35 -6.32 7.73 -3.05
CA GLY A 35 -5.02 8.41 -3.06
C GLY A 35 -4.38 8.54 -1.68
N LYS A 36 -3.42 9.45 -1.57
CA LYS A 36 -2.56 9.59 -0.38
C LYS A 36 -3.30 9.90 0.92
N ASP A 37 -4.37 10.71 0.84
CA ASP A 37 -5.11 11.12 2.04
C ASP A 37 -5.85 9.94 2.68
N ARG A 38 -6.23 8.93 1.88
CA ARG A 38 -6.77 7.67 2.38
C ARG A 38 -5.83 6.96 3.34
N VAL A 39 -4.52 6.98 3.05
CA VAL A 39 -3.50 6.35 3.90
C VAL A 39 -3.30 7.17 5.17
N ALA A 40 -3.29 8.50 5.07
CA ALA A 40 -3.24 9.39 6.22
C ALA A 40 -4.44 9.17 7.16
N ALA A 41 -5.66 9.21 6.62
CA ALA A 41 -6.90 8.99 7.36
C ALA A 41 -6.98 7.60 7.99
N MET A 42 -6.41 6.58 7.35
CA MET A 42 -6.32 5.23 7.91
C MET A 42 -5.43 5.17 9.14
N TRP A 43 -4.24 5.80 9.11
CA TRP A 43 -3.36 5.89 10.27
C TRP A 43 -3.98 6.71 11.39
N GLU A 44 -4.58 7.85 11.05
CA GLU A 44 -5.32 8.71 11.98
C GLU A 44 -6.45 7.93 12.66
N LEU A 45 -7.26 7.20 11.90
CA LEU A 45 -8.34 6.38 12.44
C LEU A 45 -7.86 5.35 13.46
N VAL A 46 -6.83 4.56 13.14
CA VAL A 46 -6.37 3.50 14.04
C VAL A 46 -5.69 4.07 15.29
N VAL A 47 -4.99 5.20 15.17
CA VAL A 47 -4.39 5.92 16.31
C VAL A 47 -5.49 6.46 17.23
N LEU A 48 -6.47 7.17 16.69
CA LEU A 48 -7.60 7.69 17.48
C LEU A 48 -8.35 6.54 18.16
N HIS A 49 -8.65 5.46 17.43
CA HIS A 49 -9.30 4.30 18.01
C HIS A 49 -8.47 3.66 19.12
N GLY A 50 -7.18 3.42 18.90
CA GLY A 50 -6.30 2.84 19.91
C GLY A 50 -6.23 3.70 21.18
N LEU A 51 -6.05 5.02 21.04
CA LEU A 51 -6.01 5.93 22.18
C LEU A 51 -7.35 5.98 22.91
N SER A 52 -8.48 5.93 22.20
CA SER A 52 -9.81 5.89 22.82
C SER A 52 -10.03 4.70 23.76
N LYS A 53 -9.25 3.62 23.60
CA LYS A 53 -9.29 2.44 24.48
C LYS A 53 -8.36 2.58 25.69
N CYS A 54 -7.41 3.50 25.67
CA CYS A 54 -6.44 3.69 26.73
C CYS A 54 -6.86 4.78 27.73
N GLY A 55 -7.67 5.75 27.33
CA GLY A 55 -8.02 6.89 28.19
C GLY A 55 -9.07 7.82 27.60
N CYS A 56 -9.13 9.04 28.12
CA CYS A 56 -10.04 10.08 27.64
C CYS A 56 -9.43 10.73 26.40
N LEU A 57 -10.12 10.61 25.26
CA LEU A 57 -9.71 11.16 23.98
C LEU A 57 -10.66 12.26 23.54
N GLN A 58 -10.09 13.39 23.12
CA GLN A 58 -10.77 14.44 22.38
C GLN A 58 -10.02 14.69 21.07
N SER A 59 -10.74 15.15 20.05
CA SER A 59 -10.19 15.40 18.72
C SER A 59 -10.40 16.85 18.27
N GLU A 60 -9.44 17.40 17.53
CA GLU A 60 -9.47 18.75 16.96
C GLU A 60 -9.74 19.88 18.00
N VAL A 61 -9.27 19.71 19.23
CA VAL A 61 -9.43 20.71 20.30
C VAL A 61 -8.53 21.92 20.02
N ALA A 62 -9.11 23.11 20.04
CA ALA A 62 -8.37 24.34 19.74
C ALA A 62 -7.36 24.68 20.85
N LEU A 63 -6.11 24.87 20.46
CA LEU A 63 -5.05 25.42 21.31
C LEU A 63 -5.20 26.94 21.46
N ALA A 64 -4.45 27.54 22.38
CA ALA A 64 -4.34 29.00 22.50
C ALA A 64 -3.90 29.68 21.19
N SER A 65 -3.19 28.95 20.33
CA SER A 65 -2.78 29.39 18.98
C SER A 65 -3.89 29.29 17.93
N SER A 66 -5.12 28.91 18.31
CA SER A 66 -6.26 28.59 17.43
C SER A 66 -6.06 27.39 16.49
N ARG A 67 -4.93 26.69 16.61
CA ARG A 67 -4.68 25.44 15.89
C ARG A 67 -5.42 24.29 16.55
N ARG A 68 -5.76 23.28 15.75
CA ARG A 68 -6.58 22.13 16.17
C ARG A 68 -5.81 20.85 15.85
N PRO A 69 -4.87 20.45 16.72
CA PRO A 69 -4.21 19.16 16.59
C PRO A 69 -5.23 18.01 16.66
N ASP A 70 -4.90 16.89 16.03
CA ASP A 70 -5.82 15.76 15.91
C ASP A 70 -6.20 15.14 17.26
N ILE A 71 -5.30 15.20 18.25
CA ILE A 71 -5.41 14.50 19.53
C ILE A 71 -5.19 15.45 20.71
N LEU A 72 -6.14 15.44 21.64
CA LEU A 72 -5.93 15.78 23.05
C LEU A 72 -6.28 14.54 23.88
N PHE A 73 -5.32 14.02 24.63
CA PHE A 73 -5.45 12.77 25.36
C PHE A 73 -5.09 12.92 26.83
N GLU A 74 -5.88 12.27 27.69
CA GLU A 74 -5.70 12.24 29.14
C GLU A 74 -5.89 10.82 29.69
N GLN A 75 -4.92 10.35 30.48
CA GLN A 75 -5.02 9.10 31.22
C GLN A 75 -4.27 9.23 32.54
N GLY A 76 -5.00 9.22 33.66
CA GLY A 76 -4.41 9.44 34.98
C GLY A 76 -3.71 10.80 35.06
N GLY A 77 -2.42 10.80 35.39
CA GLY A 77 -1.59 12.02 35.43
C GLY A 77 -0.95 12.42 34.09
N LEU A 78 -1.10 11.59 33.04
CA LEU A 78 -0.53 11.86 31.72
C LEU A 78 -1.53 12.66 30.88
N ARG A 79 -1.10 13.83 30.40
CA ARG A 79 -1.85 14.67 29.46
C ARG A 79 -0.96 15.03 28.28
N LEU A 80 -1.42 14.73 27.07
CA LEU A 80 -0.68 15.01 25.85
C LEU A 80 -1.55 15.61 24.76
N THR A 81 -0.91 16.39 23.89
CA THR A 81 -1.45 16.90 22.63
C THR A 81 -0.61 16.32 21.51
N ALA A 82 -1.24 15.72 20.51
CA ALA A 82 -0.52 15.15 19.39
C ALA A 82 -1.23 15.38 18.06
N ASP A 83 -0.45 15.25 17.01
CA ASP A 83 -0.93 15.40 15.65
C ASP A 83 -0.43 14.20 14.81
N VAL A 84 -1.31 13.65 13.97
CA VAL A 84 -1.06 12.45 13.20
C VAL A 84 -0.70 12.83 11.76
N THR A 85 0.28 12.14 11.21
CA THR A 85 0.65 12.31 9.81
C THR A 85 1.04 10.98 9.19
N SER A 86 1.01 10.89 7.86
CA SER A 86 1.64 9.81 7.14
C SER A 86 2.78 10.35 6.27
N VAL A 87 3.85 9.57 6.14
CA VAL A 87 5.03 9.94 5.36
C VAL A 87 5.22 8.98 4.21
N SER A 88 5.49 9.51 3.01
CA SER A 88 5.79 8.72 1.82
C SER A 88 6.92 9.36 1.01
N ASP A 89 7.56 8.54 0.17
CA ASP A 89 8.59 9.00 -0.76
C ASP A 89 8.03 9.56 -2.08
N GLU A 90 6.69 9.72 -2.20
CA GLU A 90 6.02 10.22 -3.42
C GLU A 90 6.57 11.57 -3.90
N GLY A 91 7.02 12.43 -2.98
CA GLY A 91 7.70 13.67 -3.32
C GLY A 91 9.01 13.45 -4.07
N LEU A 92 9.78 12.44 -3.69
CA LEU A 92 10.99 12.01 -4.38
C LEU A 92 10.65 11.33 -5.72
N ASP A 93 9.58 10.55 -5.79
CA ASP A 93 9.12 9.91 -7.03
C ASP A 93 8.70 10.93 -8.09
N LYS A 94 8.15 12.08 -7.69
CA LYS A 94 7.85 13.19 -8.60
C LYS A 94 9.11 13.74 -9.28
N ASP A 95 10.22 13.78 -8.56
CA ASP A 95 11.53 14.18 -9.09
C ASP A 95 12.19 13.03 -9.88
N ASN A 96 11.78 11.79 -9.65
CA ASN A 96 12.37 10.57 -10.22
C ASN A 96 11.27 9.69 -10.89
N PRO A 97 10.65 10.16 -12.00
CA PRO A 97 9.41 9.58 -12.53
C PRO A 97 9.64 8.29 -13.35
N TYR A 98 10.26 7.30 -12.72
CA TYR A 98 10.59 6.00 -13.30
C TYR A 98 9.33 5.21 -13.66
N SER A 99 8.36 5.15 -12.74
CA SER A 99 7.12 4.39 -12.92
C SER A 99 6.30 4.92 -14.10
N GLU A 100 6.19 6.25 -14.25
CA GLU A 100 5.52 6.85 -15.40
C GLU A 100 6.26 6.57 -16.71
N LEU A 101 7.60 6.66 -16.73
CA LEU A 101 8.37 6.32 -17.91
C LEU A 101 8.13 4.85 -18.31
N SER A 102 8.20 3.93 -17.35
CA SER A 102 7.97 2.50 -17.57
C SER A 102 6.59 2.24 -18.20
N GLN A 103 5.53 2.85 -17.65
CA GLN A 103 4.18 2.76 -18.20
C GLN A 103 4.07 3.34 -19.62
N LEU A 104 4.72 4.47 -19.89
CA LEU A 104 4.73 5.07 -21.23
C LEU A 104 5.47 4.19 -22.25
N LEU A 105 6.53 3.48 -21.84
CA LEU A 105 7.25 2.54 -22.68
C LEU A 105 6.41 1.29 -22.96
N GLU A 106 5.70 0.75 -21.97
CA GLU A 106 4.76 -0.36 -22.18
C GLU A 106 3.63 0.05 -23.13
N ALA A 107 3.02 1.22 -22.92
CA ALA A 107 2.00 1.74 -23.84
C ALA A 107 2.54 1.97 -25.26
N ALA A 108 3.83 2.32 -25.40
CA ALA A 108 4.48 2.45 -26.70
C ALA A 108 4.72 1.07 -27.35
N LYS A 109 5.14 0.06 -26.59
CA LYS A 109 5.27 -1.33 -27.05
C LYS A 109 3.95 -1.85 -27.61
N ASP A 110 2.86 -1.68 -26.86
CA ASP A 110 1.53 -2.11 -27.26
C ASP A 110 1.11 -1.47 -28.59
N LYS A 111 1.31 -0.16 -28.75
CA LYS A 111 1.02 0.57 -30.00
C LYS A 111 1.87 0.10 -31.18
N LEU A 112 3.09 -0.37 -30.92
CA LEU A 112 3.98 -0.95 -31.92
C LEU A 112 3.73 -2.44 -32.15
N LYS A 113 2.76 -3.05 -31.46
CA LYS A 113 2.47 -4.49 -31.49
C LYS A 113 3.68 -5.35 -31.11
N LEU A 114 4.55 -4.81 -30.24
CA LEU A 114 5.64 -5.57 -29.65
C LEU A 114 5.09 -6.52 -28.58
N PRO A 115 5.82 -7.60 -28.24
CA PRO A 115 5.39 -8.53 -27.20
C PRO A 115 5.19 -7.86 -25.84
N ILE A 116 4.25 -8.40 -25.06
CA ILE A 116 3.87 -7.89 -23.74
C ILE A 116 5.09 -7.89 -22.79
N GLY A 117 5.93 -8.93 -22.86
CA GLY A 117 7.13 -9.08 -22.03
C GLY A 117 8.44 -8.56 -22.63
N GLY A 118 9.54 -8.75 -21.89
CA GLY A 118 10.89 -8.60 -22.40
C GLY A 118 11.46 -7.18 -22.42
N LEU A 119 10.76 -6.18 -21.88
CA LEU A 119 11.33 -4.84 -21.68
C LEU A 119 12.32 -4.89 -20.51
N ASP A 120 13.56 -4.46 -20.69
CA ASP A 120 14.49 -4.13 -19.61
C ASP A 120 14.82 -2.63 -19.64
N LEU A 121 14.40 -1.89 -18.61
CA LEU A 121 14.66 -0.45 -18.47
C LEU A 121 15.72 -0.20 -17.39
N ARG A 122 16.89 0.28 -17.79
CA ARG A 122 17.94 0.73 -16.85
C ARG A 122 18.05 2.24 -16.88
N VAL A 123 17.96 2.86 -15.71
CA VAL A 123 18.07 4.30 -15.54
C VAL A 123 19.34 4.61 -14.76
N ARG A 124 20.19 5.43 -15.37
CA ARG A 124 21.42 5.93 -14.73
C ARG A 124 21.08 7.03 -13.75
N ALA A 125 21.97 7.26 -12.80
CA ALA A 125 21.81 8.30 -11.80
C ALA A 125 22.99 9.26 -11.80
N ARG A 126 22.76 10.44 -11.24
CA ARG A 126 23.80 11.40 -10.87
C ARG A 126 23.78 11.63 -9.37
N HIS A 127 24.92 12.06 -8.85
CA HIS A 127 25.07 12.43 -7.45
C HIS A 127 25.24 13.95 -7.34
N GLU A 128 24.33 14.58 -6.61
CA GLU A 128 24.36 16.01 -6.36
C GLU A 128 24.93 16.24 -4.95
N SER A 129 26.15 16.77 -4.88
CA SER A 129 26.80 17.13 -3.62
C SER A 129 26.43 18.54 -3.21
N THR A 130 25.98 18.68 -1.95
CA THR A 130 25.68 19.96 -1.32
C THR A 130 26.52 20.13 -0.05
N LYS A 131 26.56 21.33 0.51
CA LYS A 131 27.20 21.57 1.84
C LYS A 131 26.63 20.69 2.95
N ARG A 132 25.41 20.17 2.79
CA ARG A 132 24.69 19.35 3.78
C ARG A 132 24.82 17.84 3.54
N GLY A 133 25.43 17.43 2.43
CA GLY A 133 25.57 16.02 2.04
C GLY A 133 25.22 15.78 0.57
N THR A 134 25.19 14.51 0.17
CA THR A 134 25.01 14.09 -1.22
C THR A 134 23.65 13.44 -1.43
N ARG A 135 22.93 13.82 -2.49
CA ARG A 135 21.66 13.19 -2.92
C ARG A 135 21.88 12.40 -4.22
N THR A 136 21.20 11.27 -4.36
CA THR A 136 21.09 10.55 -5.64
C THR A 136 19.86 11.06 -6.39
N VAL A 137 20.00 11.34 -7.69
CA VAL A 137 18.89 11.74 -8.57
C VAL A 137 18.98 10.92 -9.85
N LEU A 138 17.85 10.38 -10.32
CA LEU A 138 17.78 9.66 -11.58
C LEU A 138 17.92 10.62 -12.77
N ARG A 139 18.69 10.23 -13.78
CA ARG A 139 18.84 10.99 -15.04
C ARG A 139 17.65 10.71 -15.94
N LEU A 140 16.51 11.33 -15.59
CA LEU A 140 15.24 11.22 -16.29
C LEU A 140 14.79 12.60 -16.78
N PRO A 141 14.08 12.67 -17.92
CA PRO A 141 13.37 13.88 -18.29
C PRO A 141 12.37 14.28 -17.18
N PRO A 142 12.11 15.58 -17.00
CA PRO A 142 11.07 16.04 -16.07
C PRO A 142 9.73 15.37 -16.37
N ARG A 143 8.94 15.08 -15.33
CA ARG A 143 7.64 14.37 -15.45
C ARG A 143 6.75 14.92 -16.56
N GLY A 144 6.61 16.25 -16.65
CA GLY A 144 5.79 16.91 -17.68
C GLY A 144 6.30 16.78 -19.12
N LYS A 145 7.54 16.33 -19.33
CA LYS A 145 8.17 16.12 -20.65
C LYS A 145 8.31 14.65 -21.04
N LEU A 146 7.97 13.71 -20.17
CA LEU A 146 8.15 12.28 -20.43
C LEU A 146 7.39 11.78 -21.65
N GLN A 147 6.12 12.16 -21.80
CA GLN A 147 5.30 11.73 -22.92
C GLN A 147 5.85 12.22 -24.27
N GLU A 148 6.27 13.49 -24.32
CA GLU A 148 6.92 14.06 -25.49
C GLU A 148 8.25 13.37 -25.79
N PHE A 149 9.06 13.14 -24.75
CA PHE A 149 10.33 12.45 -24.86
C PHE A 149 10.18 11.03 -25.44
N VAL A 150 9.25 10.23 -24.93
CA VAL A 150 8.98 8.89 -25.46
C VAL A 150 8.52 8.96 -26.92
N ARG A 151 7.61 9.87 -27.24
CA ARG A 151 7.07 10.02 -28.61
C ARG A 151 8.12 10.48 -29.62
N LEU A 152 8.99 11.42 -29.25
CA LEU A 152 9.91 12.08 -30.18
C LEU A 152 11.30 11.45 -30.21
N LYS A 153 11.73 10.78 -29.14
CA LYS A 153 13.07 10.19 -29.04
C LYS A 153 13.06 8.67 -29.05
N ILE A 154 12.17 8.03 -28.29
CA ILE A 154 12.19 6.57 -28.14
C ILE A 154 11.47 5.86 -29.28
N VAL A 155 10.19 6.20 -29.52
CA VAL A 155 9.35 5.54 -30.53
C VAL A 155 9.95 5.56 -31.94
N PRO A 156 10.55 6.67 -32.43
CA PRO A 156 11.15 6.69 -33.76
C PRO A 156 12.33 5.70 -33.89
N GLN A 157 13.20 5.63 -32.88
CA GLN A 157 14.33 4.69 -32.86
C GLN A 157 13.85 3.23 -32.83
N LEU A 158 12.79 2.92 -32.08
CA LEU A 158 12.19 1.58 -32.09
C LEU A 158 11.65 1.24 -33.49
N ARG A 159 10.94 2.16 -34.14
CA ARG A 159 10.40 1.96 -35.49
C ARG A 159 11.49 1.74 -36.53
N GLU A 160 12.58 2.50 -36.45
CA GLU A 160 13.73 2.37 -37.36
C GLU A 160 14.37 0.99 -37.23
N GLN A 161 14.64 0.53 -36.00
CA GLN A 161 15.19 -0.80 -35.76
C GLN A 161 14.23 -1.92 -36.21
N MET A 162 12.93 -1.76 -35.97
CA MET A 162 11.91 -2.70 -36.48
C MET A 162 11.89 -2.76 -38.01
N ALA A 163 11.96 -1.61 -38.68
CA ALA A 163 12.00 -1.54 -40.15
C ALA A 163 13.28 -2.16 -40.72
N ALA A 164 14.39 -2.06 -39.99
CA ALA A 164 15.66 -2.70 -40.32
C ALA A 164 15.71 -4.20 -39.97
N GLY A 165 14.63 -4.77 -39.40
CA GLY A 165 14.61 -6.17 -38.96
C GLY A 165 15.56 -6.49 -37.81
N SER A 166 16.00 -5.47 -37.06
CA SER A 166 16.94 -5.62 -35.95
C SER A 166 16.24 -6.18 -34.71
N PHE A 167 16.82 -7.22 -34.10
CA PHE A 167 16.34 -7.78 -32.85
C PHE A 167 17.49 -8.39 -32.04
N PRO A 168 17.58 -8.17 -30.70
CA PRO A 168 16.66 -7.40 -29.86
C PRO A 168 16.73 -5.89 -30.11
N LEU A 169 15.64 -5.17 -29.82
CA LEU A 169 15.62 -3.70 -29.93
C LEU A 169 16.41 -3.09 -28.77
N ARG A 170 17.31 -2.15 -29.07
CA ARG A 170 18.17 -1.52 -28.07
C ARG A 170 18.26 -0.02 -28.28
N ILE A 171 18.00 0.75 -27.22
CA ILE A 171 18.16 2.20 -27.22
C ILE A 171 19.04 2.57 -26.03
N THR A 172 20.16 3.23 -26.31
CA THR A 172 21.03 3.83 -25.29
C THR A 172 21.02 5.34 -25.48
N ILE A 173 20.65 6.06 -24.43
CA ILE A 173 20.69 7.52 -24.35
C ILE A 173 21.56 7.86 -23.16
N ASP A 174 22.68 8.53 -23.41
CA ASP A 174 23.59 8.97 -22.36
C ASP A 174 23.99 10.43 -22.60
N SER A 175 23.24 11.34 -21.99
CA SER A 175 23.50 12.77 -21.96
C SER A 175 23.41 13.25 -20.52
N ASP A 176 24.02 14.39 -20.18
CA ASP A 176 24.08 14.94 -18.81
C ASP A 176 22.74 14.88 -18.07
N ASP A 177 21.63 15.15 -18.77
CA ASP A 177 20.27 15.16 -18.22
C ASP A 177 19.53 13.81 -18.30
N VAL A 178 19.85 12.94 -19.25
CA VAL A 178 19.11 11.69 -19.50
C VAL A 178 20.06 10.51 -19.68
N GLY A 179 19.90 9.49 -18.83
CA GLY A 179 20.70 8.27 -18.88
C GLY A 179 19.80 7.04 -18.88
N LEU A 180 19.54 6.47 -20.05
CA LEU A 180 18.64 5.34 -20.25
C LEU A 180 19.29 4.26 -21.10
N ASP A 181 19.14 3.02 -20.66
CA ASP A 181 19.40 1.84 -21.48
C ASP A 181 18.10 1.03 -21.54
N ILE A 182 17.50 0.92 -22.73
CA ILE A 182 16.24 0.22 -22.99
C ILE A 182 16.54 -0.97 -23.89
N THR A 183 16.17 -2.16 -23.45
CA THR A 183 16.22 -3.38 -24.27
C THR A 183 14.83 -3.98 -24.37
N ILE A 184 14.43 -4.46 -25.55
CA ILE A 184 13.21 -5.25 -25.73
C ILE A 184 13.59 -6.59 -26.33
N ASP A 185 13.57 -7.62 -25.49
CA ASP A 185 13.93 -9.00 -25.81
C ASP A 185 13.01 -10.00 -25.07
N PRO A 186 11.88 -10.41 -25.68
CA PRO A 186 10.94 -11.38 -25.13
C PRO A 186 11.52 -12.80 -25.04
N THR A 187 12.65 -13.09 -25.70
CA THR A 187 13.26 -14.43 -25.68
C THR A 187 13.97 -14.71 -24.37
N LYS A 188 14.43 -13.65 -23.67
CA LYS A 188 15.11 -13.77 -22.38
C LYS A 188 14.14 -13.89 -21.21
N SER A 189 12.98 -13.26 -21.32
CA SER A 189 12.00 -13.22 -20.25
C SER A 189 10.61 -12.92 -20.79
N PRO A 190 9.57 -13.66 -20.37
CA PRO A 190 8.18 -13.28 -20.63
C PRO A 190 7.75 -12.06 -19.78
N TYR A 191 8.60 -11.61 -18.85
CA TYR A 191 8.35 -10.47 -17.96
C TYR A 191 9.21 -9.27 -18.35
N SER A 192 8.69 -8.08 -18.10
CA SER A 192 9.46 -6.84 -18.14
C SER A 192 10.23 -6.64 -16.81
N SER A 193 11.45 -6.15 -16.91
CA SER A 193 12.35 -5.83 -15.80
C SER A 193 12.86 -4.40 -15.90
N GLY A 194 13.53 -3.96 -14.85
CA GLY A 194 14.29 -2.72 -14.90
C GLY A 194 15.04 -2.48 -13.60
N GLY A 195 15.74 -1.35 -13.54
CA GLY A 195 16.47 -0.96 -12.35
C GLY A 195 17.05 0.43 -12.44
N PHE A 196 17.27 1.01 -11.27
CA PHE A 196 17.81 2.33 -11.09
C PHE A 196 18.58 2.42 -9.77
N ALA A 197 19.43 3.43 -9.63
CA ALA A 197 20.13 3.66 -8.38
C ALA A 197 19.16 4.16 -7.30
N VAL A 198 19.24 3.58 -6.10
CA VAL A 198 18.41 3.93 -4.94
C VAL A 198 18.53 5.43 -4.61
N TYR A 199 17.40 6.14 -4.64
CA TYR A 199 17.32 7.60 -4.44
C TYR A 199 16.50 8.03 -3.22
N ASP A 200 15.76 7.10 -2.63
CA ASP A 200 14.80 7.28 -1.53
C ASP A 200 15.45 7.10 -0.14
N VAL A 201 16.57 6.36 -0.06
CA VAL A 201 17.36 6.24 1.19
C VAL A 201 17.87 7.61 1.65
N PRO A 202 17.50 8.07 2.86
CA PRO A 202 17.96 9.34 3.38
C PRO A 202 19.49 9.43 3.47
N LYS A 203 20.06 10.50 2.91
CA LYS A 203 21.50 10.82 3.01
C LYS A 203 21.79 12.15 3.72
N ILE A 204 20.75 12.93 4.00
CA ILE A 204 20.82 14.23 4.65
C ILE A 204 19.76 14.28 5.76
N LYS A 205 20.19 14.55 7.00
CA LYS A 205 19.37 14.47 8.23
C LYS A 205 18.12 15.36 8.20
N ASP A 206 18.24 16.55 7.61
CA ASP A 206 17.20 17.58 7.58
C ASP A 206 16.55 17.76 6.18
N ARG A 207 16.86 16.88 5.22
CA ARG A 207 16.29 16.89 3.87
C ARG A 207 15.84 15.50 3.45
N ASN A 208 14.77 15.05 4.07
CA ASN A 208 14.09 13.80 3.76
C ASN A 208 12.58 13.93 4.09
N PRO A 209 11.74 13.04 3.54
CA PRO A 209 10.29 13.11 3.75
C PRO A 209 9.87 13.08 5.22
N LEU A 210 10.51 12.25 6.06
CA LEU A 210 10.22 12.16 7.49
C LEU A 210 10.46 13.50 8.20
N TYR A 211 11.66 14.08 8.04
CA TYR A 211 12.00 15.36 8.65
C TYR A 211 11.04 16.48 8.21
N ASN A 212 10.70 16.53 6.92
CA ASN A 212 9.80 17.55 6.38
C ASN A 212 8.38 17.45 6.99
N ALA A 213 7.87 16.23 7.18
CA ALA A 213 6.58 16.00 7.81
C ALA A 213 6.60 16.39 9.29
N LEU A 214 7.62 15.97 10.03
CA LEU A 214 7.80 16.35 11.44
C LEU A 214 7.88 17.86 11.61
N LYS A 215 8.66 18.54 10.76
CA LYS A 215 8.76 20.01 10.73
C LYS A 215 7.40 20.68 10.48
N ALA A 216 6.59 20.16 9.57
CA ALA A 216 5.25 20.69 9.31
C ALA A 216 4.34 20.55 10.55
N LYS A 217 4.38 19.39 11.21
CA LYS A 217 3.57 19.10 12.41
C LYS A 217 4.04 19.84 13.67
N ALA A 218 5.34 20.06 13.85
CA ALA A 218 5.86 20.93 14.91
C ALA A 218 5.27 22.35 14.85
N GLY A 219 5.03 22.85 13.63
CA GLY A 219 4.29 24.10 13.42
C GLY A 219 2.87 24.05 13.97
N GLN A 220 2.16 22.92 13.78
CA GLN A 220 0.78 22.73 14.22
C GLN A 220 0.63 22.64 15.74
N LEU A 221 1.64 22.10 16.44
CA LEU A 221 1.63 21.89 17.89
C LEU A 221 2.03 23.13 18.72
N ARG A 222 2.49 24.21 18.08
CA ARG A 222 2.89 25.42 18.83
C ARG A 222 1.69 25.98 19.61
N GLY A 223 1.91 26.21 20.91
CA GLY A 223 0.90 26.68 21.85
C GLY A 223 0.18 25.56 22.61
N ALA A 224 0.70 24.33 22.56
CA ALA A 224 0.30 23.26 23.48
C ALA A 224 0.86 23.53 24.88
N ASP A 225 0.02 23.36 25.90
CA ASP A 225 0.36 23.60 27.31
C ASP A 225 0.74 22.31 28.06
N CYS A 226 0.72 21.18 27.38
CA CYS A 226 1.07 19.86 27.90
C CYS A 226 2.10 19.18 26.98
N ILE A 227 2.41 17.91 27.27
CA ILE A 227 3.34 17.12 26.46
C ILE A 227 2.86 17.13 25.01
N SER A 228 3.76 17.44 24.10
CA SER A 228 3.45 17.60 22.69
C SER A 228 4.17 16.56 21.85
N GLY A 229 3.52 16.00 20.84
CA GLY A 229 4.18 15.01 20.01
C GLY A 229 3.58 14.80 18.63
N VAL A 230 4.36 14.16 17.77
CA VAL A 230 3.94 13.81 16.41
C VAL A 230 3.87 12.29 16.27
N ILE A 231 2.73 11.78 15.79
CA ILE A 231 2.55 10.37 15.49
C ILE A 231 2.62 10.20 13.97
N VAL A 232 3.53 9.37 13.49
CA VAL A 232 3.85 9.22 12.08
C VAL A 232 3.52 7.80 11.62
N GLY A 233 2.53 7.67 10.76
CA GLY A 233 2.22 6.45 10.03
C GLY A 233 3.05 6.28 8.76
N ASP A 234 3.44 5.04 8.45
CA ASP A 234 4.15 4.70 7.23
C ASP A 234 3.22 4.71 6.01
N GLY A 235 3.45 5.67 5.11
CA GLY A 235 2.76 5.82 3.84
C GLY A 235 3.54 5.30 2.65
N ASP A 236 4.47 4.37 2.85
CA ASP A 236 5.52 3.94 1.91
C ASP A 236 6.71 4.91 1.91
N CYS A 237 7.34 5.06 3.07
CA CYS A 237 8.61 5.77 3.20
C CYS A 237 9.73 4.80 3.55
N VAL A 238 10.77 4.74 2.72
CA VAL A 238 11.93 3.87 2.91
C VAL A 238 12.64 4.14 4.23
N ALA A 239 12.60 5.37 4.74
CA ALA A 239 13.14 5.70 6.06
C ALA A 239 12.47 4.91 7.19
N LEU A 240 11.21 4.49 7.04
CA LEU A 240 10.47 3.70 8.04
C LEU A 240 10.51 2.20 7.78
N SER A 241 11.10 1.78 6.67
CA SER A 241 11.17 0.37 6.28
C SER A 241 12.30 -0.38 6.98
N ASP A 242 12.16 -1.70 7.14
CA ASP A 242 13.21 -2.61 7.63
C ASP A 242 14.39 -2.78 6.65
N ARG A 243 14.43 -2.01 5.54
CA ARG A 243 15.60 -1.98 4.67
C ARG A 243 16.72 -1.32 5.45
N SER A 244 17.68 -2.12 5.91
CA SER A 244 18.85 -1.61 6.62
C SER A 244 19.42 -0.44 5.83
N ALA A 245 19.58 0.70 6.51
CA ALA A 245 20.36 1.79 5.94
C ALA A 245 21.71 1.18 5.56
N ASN A 246 22.01 1.14 4.25
CA ASN A 246 23.36 0.82 3.80
C ASN A 246 24.34 1.72 4.57
N SER A 247 25.61 1.34 4.67
CA SER A 247 26.66 2.08 5.43
C SER A 247 26.80 3.58 5.10
N ASN A 248 26.15 4.06 4.03
CA ASN A 248 26.14 5.45 3.56
C ASN A 248 24.80 6.20 3.78
N GLY A 249 23.83 5.62 4.49
CA GLY A 249 22.53 6.25 4.81
C GLY A 249 22.51 6.92 6.18
N VAL A 250 21.61 7.89 6.35
CA VAL A 250 21.29 8.49 7.65
C VAL A 250 20.24 7.63 8.35
N SER A 251 20.47 7.30 9.62
CA SER A 251 19.53 6.53 10.43
C SER A 251 18.30 7.34 10.86
N ILE A 252 17.20 6.65 11.16
CA ILE A 252 15.98 7.24 11.73
C ILE A 252 16.33 8.06 12.98
N LYS A 253 17.10 7.48 13.91
CA LYS A 253 17.52 8.15 15.15
C LYS A 253 18.21 9.48 14.86
N GLU A 254 19.13 9.53 13.89
CA GLU A 254 19.82 10.78 13.54
C GLU A 254 18.90 11.84 12.93
N ILE A 255 17.86 11.43 12.19
CA ILE A 255 16.84 12.35 11.65
C ILE A 255 16.02 12.93 12.81
N ILE A 256 15.58 12.08 13.73
CA ILE A 256 14.78 12.48 14.89
C ILE A 256 15.57 13.35 15.88
N ASP A 257 16.82 12.99 16.17
CA ASP A 257 17.69 13.78 17.04
C ASP A 257 17.93 15.19 16.45
N GLU A 258 18.14 15.30 15.13
CA GLU A 258 18.27 16.59 14.45
C GLU A 258 16.95 17.39 14.45
N PHE A 259 15.80 16.70 14.42
CA PHE A 259 14.49 17.32 14.59
C PHE A 259 14.31 17.89 16.00
N PHE A 260 14.55 17.10 17.06
CA PHE A 260 14.44 17.59 18.44
C PHE A 260 15.42 18.73 18.74
N ARG A 261 16.61 18.71 18.12
CA ARG A 261 17.59 19.81 18.23
C ARG A 261 17.03 21.13 17.70
N GLN A 262 16.19 21.10 16.67
CA GLN A 262 15.62 22.31 16.05
C GLN A 262 14.23 22.69 16.60
N PHE A 263 13.47 21.72 17.12
CA PHE A 263 12.09 21.89 17.57
C PHE A 263 11.92 21.44 19.02
N SER A 264 12.37 22.26 19.96
CA SER A 264 12.27 22.00 21.41
C SER A 264 10.84 22.07 21.96
N SER A 265 9.87 22.49 21.14
CA SER A 265 8.45 22.52 21.47
C SER A 265 7.72 21.21 21.15
N VAL A 266 8.46 20.14 20.88
CA VAL A 266 7.93 18.80 20.65
C VAL A 266 8.70 17.85 21.58
N ASP A 267 7.96 17.05 22.34
CA ASP A 267 8.48 16.20 23.41
C ASP A 267 8.67 14.75 22.98
N PHE A 268 7.85 14.27 22.03
CA PHE A 268 8.00 12.91 21.49
C PHE A 268 7.66 12.80 20.01
N VAL A 269 8.18 11.75 19.38
CA VAL A 269 7.80 11.27 18.05
C VAL A 269 7.53 9.78 18.15
N LEU A 270 6.36 9.35 17.68
CA LEU A 270 6.01 7.94 17.55
C LEU A 270 5.98 7.56 16.08
N LEU A 271 6.78 6.59 15.67
CA LEU A 271 6.76 6.04 14.32
C LEU A 271 5.94 4.74 14.31
N LEU A 272 5.03 4.61 13.36
CA LEU A 272 4.15 3.46 13.18
C LEU A 272 4.35 2.89 11.77
N SER A 273 4.59 1.59 11.68
CA SER A 273 4.71 0.87 10.41
C SER A 273 4.17 -0.56 10.56
N VAL A 274 4.27 -1.35 9.50
CA VAL A 274 3.98 -2.79 9.50
C VAL A 274 5.24 -3.53 9.12
N ARG A 275 5.60 -4.54 9.91
CA ARG A 275 6.75 -5.41 9.65
C ARG A 275 6.29 -6.83 9.34
N GLU A 276 7.06 -7.51 8.50
CA GLU A 276 6.85 -8.91 8.16
C GLU A 276 7.85 -9.79 8.91
N ARG A 277 7.33 -10.67 9.78
CA ARG A 277 8.13 -11.74 10.36
C ARG A 277 8.01 -12.96 9.47
N ARG A 278 9.11 -13.32 8.82
CA ARG A 278 9.22 -14.60 8.12
C ARG A 278 9.34 -15.71 9.13
N HIS A 279 8.56 -16.78 8.94
CA HIS A 279 8.88 -18.06 9.56
C HIS A 279 10.24 -18.54 9.02
N ASN A 280 10.91 -19.44 9.75
CA ASN A 280 12.16 -20.06 9.29
C ASN A 280 12.04 -20.44 7.81
N TRP A 281 13.11 -20.21 7.04
CA TRP A 281 13.29 -20.50 5.61
C TRP A 281 12.74 -21.85 5.09
N MET A 282 12.46 -22.82 5.97
CA MET A 282 11.86 -24.13 5.66
C MET A 282 10.33 -24.20 5.83
N SER A 283 9.65 -23.15 6.27
CA SER A 283 8.19 -23.15 6.50
C SER A 283 7.44 -22.63 5.27
N HIS A 284 6.42 -23.38 4.82
CA HIS A 284 5.49 -22.96 3.77
C HIS A 284 4.41 -21.98 4.28
N LEU A 285 4.46 -21.59 5.55
CA LEU A 285 3.49 -20.65 6.11
C LEU A 285 3.77 -19.23 5.58
N PRO A 286 2.71 -18.47 5.21
CA PRO A 286 2.88 -17.09 4.78
C PRO A 286 3.54 -16.26 5.90
N PRO A 287 4.24 -15.16 5.53
CA PRO A 287 4.81 -14.26 6.52
C PRO A 287 3.69 -13.62 7.37
N VAL A 288 3.95 -13.47 8.66
CA VAL A 288 3.02 -12.78 9.57
C VAL A 288 3.33 -11.30 9.54
N ARG A 289 2.30 -10.49 9.28
CA ARG A 289 2.39 -9.03 9.32
C ARG A 289 1.98 -8.55 10.71
N GLN A 290 2.75 -7.63 11.28
CA GLN A 290 2.50 -7.10 12.61
C GLN A 290 2.66 -5.59 12.62
N ASN A 291 1.80 -4.92 13.37
CA ASN A 291 1.97 -3.50 13.67
C ASN A 291 3.26 -3.30 14.46
N TYR A 292 4.05 -2.32 14.05
CA TYR A 292 5.31 -1.98 14.69
C TYR A 292 5.28 -0.52 15.11
N SER A 293 5.76 -0.24 16.32
CA SER A 293 5.91 1.11 16.85
C SER A 293 7.33 1.35 17.36
N GLU A 294 7.84 2.55 17.13
CA GLU A 294 9.11 3.03 17.65
C GLU A 294 8.93 4.42 18.23
N LEU A 295 9.15 4.54 19.55
CA LEU A 295 8.99 5.79 20.28
C LEU A 295 10.35 6.47 20.46
N PHE A 296 10.39 7.76 20.16
CA PHE A 296 11.50 8.65 20.44
C PHE A 296 11.01 9.76 21.36
N VAL A 297 11.71 9.96 22.48
CA VAL A 297 11.39 11.00 23.46
C VAL A 297 12.57 11.96 23.57
N ARG A 298 12.27 13.25 23.56
CA ARG A 298 13.27 14.31 23.70
C ARG A 298 13.95 14.19 25.07
N GLU A 299 15.26 14.42 25.07
CA GLU A 299 16.05 14.43 26.31
C GLU A 299 15.47 15.45 27.30
N GLY A 300 15.30 15.02 28.56
CA GLY A 300 14.74 15.85 29.64
C GLY A 300 13.22 15.80 29.82
N CYS A 301 12.45 15.13 28.94
CA CYS A 301 10.98 14.99 29.11
C CYS A 301 10.57 14.14 30.32
N GLY A 302 11.41 13.16 30.71
CA GLY A 302 11.19 12.34 31.92
C GLY A 302 10.04 11.32 31.85
N LEU A 303 9.24 11.30 30.78
CA LEU A 303 8.01 10.50 30.65
C LEU A 303 8.13 9.35 29.63
N ASN A 304 9.35 8.85 29.41
CA ASN A 304 9.60 7.82 28.40
C ASN A 304 8.88 6.51 28.71
N ASN A 305 8.82 6.10 29.98
CA ASN A 305 8.19 4.85 30.37
C ASN A 305 6.67 4.93 30.22
N GLU A 306 6.07 6.03 30.68
CA GLU A 306 4.64 6.30 30.59
C GLU A 306 4.16 6.36 29.14
N LEU A 307 4.88 7.08 28.28
CA LEU A 307 4.59 7.14 26.84
C LEU A 307 4.80 5.76 26.17
N SER A 308 5.85 5.03 26.53
CA SER A 308 6.10 3.69 25.99
C SER A 308 4.97 2.72 26.36
N THR A 309 4.52 2.73 27.62
CA THR A 309 3.40 1.90 28.08
C THR A 309 2.11 2.29 27.36
N LEU A 310 1.80 3.59 27.27
CA LEU A 310 0.61 4.08 26.56
C LEU A 310 0.60 3.60 25.10
N PHE A 311 1.68 3.84 24.36
CA PHE A 311 1.70 3.52 22.93
C PHE A 311 1.81 2.03 22.64
N GLN A 312 2.40 1.24 23.55
CA GLN A 312 2.34 -0.22 23.47
C GLN A 312 0.89 -0.70 23.62
N SER A 313 0.17 -0.23 24.64
CA SER A 313 -1.24 -0.57 24.84
C SER A 313 -2.13 -0.07 23.69
N MET A 314 -1.86 1.12 23.14
CA MET A 314 -2.58 1.67 21.99
C MET A 314 -2.51 0.72 20.77
N VAL A 315 -1.32 0.20 20.47
CA VAL A 315 -1.08 -0.67 19.31
C VAL A 315 -1.76 -2.04 19.45
N GLU A 316 -2.02 -2.51 20.67
CA GLU A 316 -2.77 -3.76 20.91
C GLU A 316 -4.22 -3.71 20.39
N TYR A 317 -4.79 -2.50 20.25
CA TYR A 317 -6.14 -2.30 19.72
C TYR A 317 -6.19 -2.07 18.20
N PHE A 318 -5.04 -1.99 17.54
CA PHE A 318 -4.99 -1.84 16.09
C PHE A 318 -5.49 -3.12 15.39
N PRO A 319 -6.12 -3.00 14.21
CA PRO A 319 -6.44 -4.16 13.39
C PRO A 319 -5.20 -4.95 12.97
N SER A 320 -5.40 -6.20 12.56
CA SER A 320 -4.31 -6.98 11.96
C SER A 320 -4.00 -6.41 10.57
N PRO A 321 -2.74 -6.11 10.26
CA PRO A 321 -2.39 -5.58 8.94
C PRO A 321 -2.49 -6.66 7.86
N ALA A 322 -3.26 -6.39 6.82
CA ALA A 322 -3.41 -7.25 5.65
C ALA A 322 -2.25 -7.08 4.66
N MET A 323 -1.65 -5.89 4.60
CA MET A 323 -0.61 -5.54 3.62
C MET A 323 0.54 -4.76 4.25
N MET A 324 1.74 -4.91 3.68
CA MET A 324 2.86 -3.98 3.92
C MET A 324 2.51 -2.57 3.42
N PRO A 325 3.10 -1.49 3.97
CA PRO A 325 2.76 -0.12 3.63
C PRO A 325 2.85 0.17 2.13
N VAL A 326 3.92 -0.27 1.45
CA VAL A 326 4.09 -0.19 -0.02
C VAL A 326 2.88 -0.72 -0.80
N ASN A 327 2.36 -1.90 -0.43
CA ASN A 327 1.21 -2.50 -1.07
C ASN A 327 -0.09 -1.80 -0.64
N GLY A 328 -0.17 -1.42 0.63
CA GLY A 328 -1.31 -0.70 1.20
C GLY A 328 -1.55 0.64 0.51
N THR A 329 -0.49 1.43 0.30
CA THR A 329 -0.49 2.73 -0.39
C THR A 329 -0.85 2.58 -1.86
N LEU A 330 -0.29 1.59 -2.56
CA LEU A 330 -0.67 1.29 -3.94
C LEU A 330 -2.17 1.01 -4.04
N ARG A 331 -2.71 0.15 -3.17
CA ARG A 331 -4.15 -0.17 -3.15
C ARG A 331 -5.01 1.00 -2.67
N ALA A 332 -4.49 1.90 -1.84
CA ALA A 332 -5.20 3.10 -1.41
C ALA A 332 -5.42 4.08 -2.57
N SER A 333 -4.58 4.05 -3.60
CA SER A 333 -4.74 4.85 -4.82
C SER A 333 -5.78 4.29 -5.80
N GLU A 334 -6.27 3.08 -5.58
CA GLU A 334 -7.26 2.46 -6.45
C GLU A 334 -8.69 2.88 -6.11
N ASN A 335 -9.53 2.98 -7.15
CA ASN A 335 -10.97 3.17 -7.00
C ASN A 335 -11.66 1.87 -6.53
N GLY A 336 -12.81 2.04 -5.88
CA GLY A 336 -13.67 0.93 -5.46
C GLY A 336 -13.25 0.27 -4.14
N TYR A 337 -13.79 -0.92 -3.89
CA TYR A 337 -13.72 -1.61 -2.59
C TYR A 337 -12.82 -2.85 -2.59
N GLY A 338 -11.85 -2.88 -3.52
CA GLY A 338 -11.02 -4.05 -3.77
C GLY A 338 -11.81 -5.25 -4.31
N LEU A 339 -11.08 -6.34 -4.54
CA LEU A 339 -11.63 -7.56 -5.12
C LEU A 339 -12.05 -8.61 -4.08
N GLY A 340 -11.71 -8.51 -2.80
CA GLY A 340 -12.04 -9.62 -1.89
C GLY A 340 -11.45 -10.94 -2.39
N HIS A 341 -12.26 -12.01 -2.44
CA HIS A 341 -11.84 -13.36 -2.87
C HIS A 341 -12.08 -13.66 -4.35
N HIS A 342 -12.19 -12.65 -5.22
CA HIS A 342 -12.36 -12.88 -6.67
C HIS A 342 -11.22 -13.72 -7.26
N GLY A 343 -11.59 -14.78 -7.98
CA GLY A 343 -10.67 -15.74 -8.58
C GLY A 343 -10.07 -16.74 -7.59
N ASP A 344 -10.29 -16.54 -6.29
CA ASP A 344 -9.84 -17.46 -5.25
C ASP A 344 -10.91 -18.53 -4.99
N TYR A 345 -10.46 -19.73 -4.70
CA TYR A 345 -11.33 -20.86 -4.40
C TYR A 345 -10.59 -21.86 -3.52
N SER A 346 -11.35 -22.62 -2.74
CA SER A 346 -10.81 -23.76 -2.00
C SER A 346 -11.74 -24.96 -2.14
N MET A 347 -11.22 -26.14 -1.83
CA MET A 347 -11.94 -27.40 -1.98
C MET A 347 -11.74 -28.28 -0.75
N SER A 348 -12.78 -29.04 -0.43
CA SER A 348 -12.69 -30.16 0.50
C SER A 348 -13.20 -31.41 -0.21
N GLY A 349 -12.28 -32.24 -0.70
CA GLY A 349 -12.62 -33.36 -1.59
C GLY A 349 -13.16 -32.89 -2.96
N ALA A 350 -13.86 -33.77 -3.67
CA ALA A 350 -14.39 -33.50 -5.01
C ALA A 350 -15.76 -32.79 -5.03
N ASN A 351 -16.47 -32.81 -3.89
CA ASN A 351 -17.89 -32.45 -3.81
C ASN A 351 -18.15 -31.17 -3.02
N VAL A 352 -17.13 -30.57 -2.39
CA VAL A 352 -17.29 -29.31 -1.65
C VAL A 352 -16.35 -28.28 -2.25
N VAL A 353 -16.93 -27.21 -2.78
CA VAL A 353 -16.20 -26.08 -3.37
C VAL A 353 -16.53 -24.80 -2.64
N ARG A 354 -15.53 -23.94 -2.45
CA ARG A 354 -15.70 -22.61 -1.91
C ARG A 354 -15.21 -21.57 -2.90
N LEU A 355 -15.92 -20.45 -3.01
CA LEU A 355 -15.53 -19.28 -3.78
C LEU A 355 -15.96 -17.99 -3.05
N GLY A 356 -15.43 -16.85 -3.48
CA GLY A 356 -15.79 -15.56 -2.87
C GLY A 356 -17.28 -15.28 -2.97
N LEU A 357 -17.92 -14.87 -1.86
CA LEU A 357 -19.34 -14.55 -1.81
C LEU A 357 -19.68 -13.38 -2.76
N ARG A 358 -18.80 -12.37 -2.83
CA ARG A 358 -18.96 -11.26 -3.76
C ARG A 358 -18.91 -11.74 -5.22
N GLU A 359 -17.91 -12.55 -5.56
CA GLU A 359 -17.79 -13.10 -6.92
C GLU A 359 -19.00 -13.95 -7.30
N PHE A 360 -19.44 -14.83 -6.39
CA PHE A 360 -20.65 -15.63 -6.59
C PHE A 360 -21.88 -14.75 -6.86
N THR A 361 -22.04 -13.68 -6.09
CA THR A 361 -23.17 -12.74 -6.26
C THR A 361 -23.10 -12.03 -7.61
N GLU A 362 -21.92 -11.60 -8.03
CA GLU A 362 -21.70 -10.94 -9.33
C GLU A 362 -21.91 -11.91 -10.51
N ILE A 363 -21.54 -13.18 -10.36
CA ILE A 363 -21.84 -14.25 -11.34
C ILE A 363 -23.35 -14.48 -11.42
N PHE A 364 -24.03 -14.59 -10.28
CA PHE A 364 -25.47 -14.80 -10.22
C PHE A 364 -26.25 -13.62 -10.81
N ALA A 365 -25.74 -12.40 -10.64
CA ALA A 365 -26.29 -11.19 -11.26
C ALA A 365 -25.98 -11.07 -12.77
N GLY A 366 -25.22 -12.01 -13.36
CA GLY A 366 -24.83 -11.98 -14.78
C GLY A 366 -23.79 -10.92 -15.14
N LEU A 367 -23.14 -10.31 -14.14
CA LEU A 367 -22.11 -9.29 -14.35
C LEU A 367 -20.77 -9.93 -14.71
N ARG A 368 -20.50 -11.13 -14.20
CA ARG A 368 -19.24 -11.86 -14.38
C ARG A 368 -19.49 -13.35 -14.63
N THR A 369 -18.44 -14.06 -15.00
CA THR A 369 -18.42 -15.51 -15.18
C THR A 369 -17.15 -16.08 -14.55
N LEU A 370 -17.13 -17.38 -14.25
CA LEU A 370 -15.90 -18.04 -13.76
C LEU A 370 -14.74 -17.96 -14.78
N GLN A 371 -15.03 -17.79 -16.07
CA GLN A 371 -14.00 -17.60 -17.10
C GLN A 371 -13.27 -16.27 -16.96
N ASP A 372 -13.88 -15.29 -16.29
CA ASP A 372 -13.21 -14.01 -15.99
C ASP A 372 -12.05 -14.18 -15.00
N ASN A 373 -11.86 -15.36 -14.38
CA ASN A 373 -10.68 -15.75 -13.57
C ASN A 373 -10.29 -14.69 -12.52
N GLY A 374 -11.27 -14.09 -11.84
CA GLY A 374 -11.02 -13.05 -10.83
C GLY A 374 -10.48 -11.72 -11.37
N ALA A 375 -10.49 -11.50 -12.69
CA ALA A 375 -9.89 -10.31 -13.30
C ALA A 375 -10.59 -9.00 -12.89
N LYS A 376 -9.80 -8.04 -12.38
CA LYS A 376 -10.29 -6.70 -12.04
C LYS A 376 -10.96 -5.99 -13.23
N TYR A 377 -10.39 -6.15 -14.43
CA TYR A 377 -10.85 -5.53 -15.67
C TYR A 377 -11.43 -6.59 -16.61
N VAL A 378 -12.69 -6.97 -16.34
CA VAL A 378 -13.39 -8.08 -17.00
C VAL A 378 -13.39 -7.95 -18.53
N GLU A 379 -13.74 -6.78 -19.07
CA GLU A 379 -13.79 -6.56 -20.52
C GLU A 379 -12.43 -6.73 -21.21
N ALA A 380 -11.35 -6.35 -20.54
CA ALA A 380 -9.99 -6.54 -21.05
C ALA A 380 -9.60 -8.02 -20.98
N ALA A 381 -9.90 -8.69 -19.88
CA ALA A 381 -9.61 -10.11 -19.68
C ALA A 381 -10.29 -10.98 -20.73
N ARG A 382 -11.54 -10.68 -21.10
CA ARG A 382 -12.30 -11.41 -22.15
C ARG A 382 -11.68 -11.30 -23.55
N LYS A 383 -10.84 -10.30 -23.82
CA LYS A 383 -10.15 -10.13 -25.10
C LYS A 383 -8.85 -10.94 -25.18
N LEU A 384 -8.36 -11.45 -24.05
CA LEU A 384 -7.16 -12.29 -23.99
C LEU A 384 -7.53 -13.76 -24.24
N PRO A 385 -6.59 -14.59 -24.70
CA PRO A 385 -6.78 -16.04 -24.73
C PRO A 385 -7.24 -16.54 -23.35
N GLN A 386 -8.39 -17.20 -23.31
CA GLN A 386 -8.99 -17.65 -22.05
C GLN A 386 -8.20 -18.85 -21.51
N VAL A 387 -7.78 -18.75 -20.25
CA VAL A 387 -7.17 -19.86 -19.52
C VAL A 387 -8.29 -20.68 -18.89
N PRO A 388 -8.22 -22.02 -18.93
CA PRO A 388 -9.20 -22.87 -18.24
C PRO A 388 -9.33 -22.49 -16.77
N ASN A 389 -10.56 -22.24 -16.32
CA ASN A 389 -10.84 -21.99 -14.92
C ASN A 389 -11.04 -23.33 -14.19
N HIS A 390 -10.25 -23.59 -13.16
CA HIS A 390 -10.30 -24.87 -12.45
C HIS A 390 -11.62 -25.06 -11.70
N LEU A 391 -12.11 -24.02 -11.02
CA LEU A 391 -13.40 -24.08 -10.32
C LEU A 391 -14.56 -24.40 -11.28
N GLN A 392 -14.58 -23.77 -12.45
CA GLN A 392 -15.56 -24.07 -13.50
C GLN A 392 -15.47 -25.53 -13.94
N ALA A 393 -14.26 -26.07 -14.11
CA ALA A 393 -14.07 -27.47 -14.50
C ALA A 393 -14.65 -28.43 -13.45
N ILE A 394 -14.51 -28.13 -12.16
CA ILE A 394 -15.05 -28.95 -11.07
C ILE A 394 -16.57 -28.88 -10.99
N VAL A 395 -17.13 -27.67 -11.09
CA VAL A 395 -18.60 -27.47 -11.12
C VAL A 395 -19.20 -28.19 -12.33
N LEU A 396 -18.55 -28.08 -13.49
CA LEU A 396 -18.97 -28.78 -14.70
C LEU A 396 -18.82 -30.30 -14.59
N HIS A 397 -17.78 -30.79 -13.91
CA HIS A 397 -17.59 -32.21 -13.65
C HIS A 397 -18.74 -32.77 -12.80
N ASN A 398 -19.06 -32.15 -11.67
CA ASN A 398 -20.20 -32.56 -10.83
C ASN A 398 -21.52 -32.55 -11.61
N LEU A 399 -21.77 -31.48 -12.38
CA LEU A 399 -22.97 -31.39 -13.23
C LEU A 399 -23.02 -32.54 -14.26
N ARG A 400 -21.91 -32.89 -14.89
CA ARG A 400 -21.82 -33.99 -15.87
C ARG A 400 -21.99 -35.37 -15.25
N GLU A 401 -21.62 -35.53 -13.98
CA GLU A 401 -21.90 -36.76 -13.22
C GLU A 401 -23.35 -36.86 -12.75
N GLY A 402 -24.17 -35.83 -12.99
CA GLY A 402 -25.54 -35.78 -12.52
C GLY A 402 -25.68 -35.34 -11.07
N ARG A 403 -24.65 -34.73 -10.48
CA ARG A 403 -24.66 -34.26 -9.08
C ARG A 403 -25.08 -32.79 -9.05
N LEU A 404 -26.25 -32.52 -8.47
CA LEU A 404 -26.71 -31.16 -8.20
C LEU A 404 -26.19 -30.65 -6.84
N PRO A 405 -26.08 -29.32 -6.66
CA PRO A 405 -25.90 -28.74 -5.33
C PRO A 405 -27.00 -29.20 -4.37
N GLN A 406 -26.62 -29.78 -3.23
CA GLN A 406 -27.54 -30.18 -2.17
C GLN A 406 -27.59 -29.13 -1.05
N GLU A 407 -26.50 -28.39 -0.83
CA GLU A 407 -26.40 -27.36 0.21
C GLU A 407 -25.53 -26.19 -0.27
N ILE A 408 -25.92 -24.98 0.11
CA ILE A 408 -25.18 -23.75 -0.14
C ILE A 408 -25.12 -22.94 1.16
N ASN A 409 -23.91 -22.77 1.70
CA ASN A 409 -23.66 -22.11 2.98
C ASN A 409 -22.83 -20.84 2.80
N ILE A 410 -23.10 -19.82 3.61
CA ILE A 410 -22.25 -18.64 3.71
C ILE A 410 -21.31 -18.83 4.91
N ILE A 411 -20.00 -18.82 4.64
CA ILE A 411 -18.98 -18.86 5.68
C ILE A 411 -18.49 -17.44 5.93
N LYS A 412 -18.91 -16.89 7.08
CA LYS A 412 -18.51 -15.56 7.53
C LYS A 412 -17.05 -15.52 7.93
N THR A 413 -16.34 -14.53 7.42
CA THR A 413 -14.96 -14.25 7.80
C THR A 413 -14.90 -13.15 8.85
N GLY A 414 -13.72 -13.00 9.48
CA GLY A 414 -13.47 -11.97 10.47
C GLY A 414 -13.40 -10.55 9.88
N GLU A 415 -13.13 -9.58 10.75
CA GLU A 415 -12.94 -8.19 10.33
C GLU A 415 -11.64 -7.94 9.56
N ASP A 416 -10.66 -8.82 9.75
CA ASP A 416 -9.36 -8.81 9.08
C ASP A 416 -9.40 -9.50 7.71
N ASP A 417 -10.61 -9.77 7.20
CA ASP A 417 -10.89 -10.20 5.84
C ASP A 417 -11.85 -9.20 5.15
N ASN A 418 -11.78 -9.08 3.83
CA ASN A 418 -12.62 -8.17 3.03
C ASN A 418 -13.80 -8.87 2.33
N ASP A 419 -13.90 -10.20 2.39
CA ASP A 419 -14.99 -10.93 1.77
C ASP A 419 -15.36 -12.19 2.57
N ASP A 420 -16.60 -12.65 2.39
CA ASP A 420 -17.04 -13.94 2.92
C ASP A 420 -16.85 -15.03 1.86
N TRP A 421 -16.97 -16.29 2.26
CA TRP A 421 -17.00 -17.41 1.32
C TRP A 421 -18.42 -17.92 1.15
N ILE A 422 -18.72 -18.43 -0.04
CA ILE A 422 -19.82 -19.34 -0.25
C ILE A 422 -19.26 -20.75 -0.39
N GLU A 423 -19.86 -21.71 0.29
CA GLU A 423 -19.56 -23.13 0.20
C GLU A 423 -20.72 -23.84 -0.48
N ILE A 424 -20.42 -24.60 -1.53
CA ILE A 424 -21.40 -25.40 -2.27
C ILE A 424 -21.02 -26.85 -2.10
N SER A 425 -21.96 -27.63 -1.54
CA SER A 425 -21.83 -29.07 -1.37
C SER A 425 -22.70 -29.78 -2.42
N PHE A 426 -22.08 -30.58 -3.27
CA PHE A 426 -22.75 -31.41 -4.28
C PHE A 426 -23.20 -32.74 -3.66
N GLY A 427 -24.44 -33.13 -3.98
CA GLY A 427 -25.04 -34.34 -3.44
C GLY A 427 -24.71 -35.61 -4.23
N GLU A 428 -25.56 -36.62 -4.04
CA GLU A 428 -25.53 -37.82 -4.85
C GLU A 428 -26.03 -37.57 -6.28
N ILE A 429 -25.84 -38.57 -7.14
CA ILE A 429 -26.30 -38.52 -8.52
C ILE A 429 -27.83 -38.45 -8.53
N ASP A 430 -28.36 -37.37 -9.10
CA ASP A 430 -29.78 -37.11 -9.22
C ASP A 430 -30.32 -37.75 -10.51
N PRO A 431 -31.29 -38.69 -10.40
CA PRO A 431 -31.91 -39.32 -11.57
C PRO A 431 -32.59 -38.33 -12.54
N ALA A 432 -32.90 -37.10 -12.11
CA ALA A 432 -33.48 -36.08 -12.97
C ALA A 432 -32.49 -35.54 -14.02
N ILE A 433 -31.17 -35.63 -13.75
CA ILE A 433 -30.12 -35.12 -14.63
C ILE A 433 -29.03 -36.15 -14.95
N ALA A 434 -29.30 -37.43 -14.68
CA ALA A 434 -28.38 -38.54 -14.91
C ALA A 434 -29.10 -39.72 -15.58
N PRO A 435 -28.37 -40.62 -16.27
CA PRO A 435 -28.95 -41.87 -16.73
C PRO A 435 -29.58 -42.67 -15.57
N LEU A 436 -30.78 -43.20 -15.78
CA LEU A 436 -31.40 -44.15 -14.87
C LEU A 436 -30.51 -45.39 -14.75
N ARG A 437 -30.35 -45.90 -13.53
CA ARG A 437 -29.55 -47.09 -13.22
C ARG A 437 -30.42 -48.30 -12.96
#